data_AF-A0A143BNP0-F1
#
_entry.id   AF-A0A143BNP0-F1
#
_cell.length_a   1.000
_cell.length_b   1.000
_cell.length_c   1.000
_cell.angle_alpha   90.00
_cell.angle_beta   90.00
_cell.angle_gamma   90.00
#
_symmetry.space_group_name_H-M   'P 1'
#
loop_
_entity.id
_entity.type
_entity.pdbx_description
1 polymer ?
#
loop_
_entity_poly.entity_id
_entity_poly.type
_entity_poly.pdbx_seq_one_letter_code
_entity_poly.pdbx_strand_id
1 'polypeptide(L)'
;MPNHSFKNFASVSERVQWESALLDAATYMPRIVKDAKANSSDIATRAYALYFGAFDKARWTRVVTTLSAIDFAISSAGVTFVRVYTGKGAQCCAATNAPYGRWKDQTPGMMADSAHKRQHGYVMTVGDDFYTADNSIDRTIKSAQFNTLCHEFSHLVSNTDDPVYGNIQSRALAIGKPDTAVACAENYGFYCEMLYTEFKRLG
;
A
#
# COMPACT_ATOMS: atom_id res chain seq x y z
N MET A 1 -13.54 -8.30 -10.70
CA MET A 1 -12.58 -7.35 -10.08
C MET A 1 -13.20 -5.96 -10.10
N PRO A 2 -12.91 -5.10 -9.13
CA PRO A 2 -13.30 -3.69 -9.12
C PRO A 2 -13.06 -2.99 -10.47
N ASN A 3 -13.74 -1.85 -10.67
CA ASN A 3 -13.69 -1.02 -11.88
C ASN A 3 -12.32 -0.32 -12.10
N HIS A 4 -11.21 -1.03 -11.91
CA HIS A 4 -9.89 -0.55 -12.27
C HIS A 4 -9.75 -0.47 -13.79
N SER A 5 -8.96 0.50 -14.25
CA SER A 5 -8.63 0.62 -15.66
C SER A 5 -7.13 0.53 -15.86
N PHE A 6 -6.73 -0.02 -17.00
CA PHE A 6 -5.34 -0.29 -17.35
C PHE A 6 -5.01 0.44 -18.65
N LYS A 7 -3.92 1.20 -18.65
CA LYS A 7 -3.48 1.98 -19.80
C LYS A 7 -2.00 1.73 -20.08
N ASN A 8 -1.66 1.74 -21.37
CA ASN A 8 -0.29 1.66 -21.88
C ASN A 8 0.48 0.39 -21.53
N PHE A 9 -0.17 -0.71 -21.11
CA PHE A 9 0.53 -2.00 -20.98
C PHE A 9 0.83 -2.56 -22.38
N ALA A 10 2.10 -2.84 -22.67
CA ALA A 10 2.58 -3.31 -23.97
C ALA A 10 2.17 -4.75 -24.26
N SER A 11 1.87 -5.54 -23.22
CA SER A 11 1.38 -6.90 -23.38
C SER A 11 0.26 -7.27 -22.39
N VAL A 12 -0.52 -8.27 -22.78
CA VAL A 12 -1.51 -8.89 -21.88
C VAL A 12 -0.82 -9.54 -20.68
N SER A 13 0.39 -10.10 -20.85
CA SER A 13 1.15 -10.74 -19.78
C SER A 13 1.51 -9.76 -18.66
N GLU A 14 2.02 -8.57 -19.00
CA GLU A 14 2.35 -7.53 -18.01
C GLU A 14 1.10 -7.07 -17.24
N ARG A 15 -0.03 -6.90 -17.95
CA ARG A 15 -1.30 -6.54 -17.32
C ARG A 15 -1.76 -7.62 -16.35
N VAL A 16 -1.73 -8.89 -16.77
CA VAL A 16 -2.13 -10.03 -15.94
C VAL A 16 -1.25 -10.16 -14.70
N GLN A 17 0.05 -9.89 -14.80
CA GLN A 17 0.94 -9.89 -13.62
C GLN A 17 0.55 -8.81 -12.60
N TRP A 18 0.23 -7.60 -13.06
CA TRP A 18 -0.26 -6.54 -12.17
C TRP A 18 -1.64 -6.89 -11.56
N GLU A 19 -2.58 -7.36 -12.39
CA GLU A 19 -3.90 -7.83 -11.94
C GLU A 19 -3.77 -8.95 -10.90
N SER A 20 -2.84 -9.88 -11.10
CA SER A 20 -2.53 -10.95 -10.14
C SER A 20 -2.05 -10.40 -8.80
N ALA A 21 -1.18 -9.38 -8.80
CA ALA A 21 -0.75 -8.74 -7.56
C ALA A 21 -1.91 -8.00 -6.85
N LEU A 22 -2.80 -7.34 -7.60
CA LEU A 22 -4.00 -6.72 -7.03
C LEU A 22 -4.96 -7.75 -6.42
N LEU A 23 -5.13 -8.90 -7.06
CA LEU A 23 -5.93 -10.01 -6.54
C LEU A 23 -5.34 -10.58 -5.25
N ASP A 24 -4.03 -10.77 -5.20
CA ASP A 24 -3.32 -11.16 -3.97
C ASP A 24 -3.60 -10.11 -2.88
N ALA A 25 -3.43 -8.82 -3.18
CA ALA A 25 -3.71 -7.73 -2.24
C ALA A 25 -5.15 -7.74 -1.72
N ALA A 26 -6.14 -7.83 -2.63
CA ALA A 26 -7.56 -7.92 -2.28
C ALA A 26 -7.89 -9.15 -1.40
N THR A 27 -7.14 -10.24 -1.56
CA THR A 27 -7.33 -11.47 -0.79
C THR A 27 -6.81 -11.35 0.65
N TYR A 28 -5.65 -10.73 0.84
CA TYR A 28 -4.98 -10.70 2.14
C TYR A 28 -5.25 -9.43 2.96
N MET A 29 -5.57 -8.30 2.34
CA MET A 29 -5.84 -7.05 3.06
C MET A 29 -6.94 -7.17 4.14
N PRO A 30 -8.07 -7.89 3.92
CA PRO A 30 -9.06 -8.08 4.99
C PRO A 30 -8.49 -8.80 6.21
N ARG A 31 -7.58 -9.77 6.01
CA ARG A 31 -6.89 -10.49 7.09
C ARG A 31 -5.91 -9.57 7.82
N ILE A 32 -5.19 -8.73 7.09
CA ILE A 32 -4.26 -7.74 7.65
C ILE A 32 -5.00 -6.71 8.50
N VAL A 33 -6.13 -6.18 8.00
CA VAL A 33 -6.98 -5.25 8.76
C VAL A 33 -7.51 -5.92 10.03
N LYS A 34 -7.90 -7.20 9.96
CA LYS A 34 -8.33 -7.97 11.12
C LYS A 34 -7.22 -8.13 12.15
N ASP A 35 -5.99 -8.45 11.73
CA ASP A 35 -4.82 -8.51 12.62
C ASP A 35 -4.53 -7.15 13.27
N ALA A 36 -4.50 -6.07 12.48
CA ALA A 36 -4.30 -4.73 12.98
C ALA A 36 -5.34 -4.35 14.05
N LYS A 37 -6.61 -4.70 13.84
CA LYS A 37 -7.70 -4.47 14.82
C LYS A 37 -7.61 -5.34 16.07
N ALA A 38 -6.89 -6.46 16.04
CA ALA A 38 -6.69 -7.32 17.20
C ALA A 38 -5.68 -6.75 18.22
N ASN A 39 -4.87 -5.75 17.82
CA ASN A 39 -4.05 -4.97 18.75
C ASN A 39 -4.97 -4.21 19.73
N SER A 40 -4.69 -4.33 21.04
CA SER A 40 -5.48 -3.72 22.11
C SER A 40 -4.65 -2.71 22.91
N SER A 41 -5.28 -2.01 23.87
CA SER A 41 -4.67 -0.91 24.66
C SER A 41 -3.30 -1.21 25.26
N ASP A 42 -2.98 -2.49 25.47
CA ASP A 42 -1.80 -2.92 26.20
C ASP A 42 -0.94 -3.94 25.44
N ILE A 43 -1.34 -4.38 24.23
CA ILE A 43 -0.64 -5.42 23.48
C ILE A 43 -0.58 -5.07 21.99
N ALA A 44 0.60 -4.66 21.54
CA ALA A 44 0.96 -4.65 20.13
C ALA A 44 1.37 -6.05 19.68
N THR A 45 0.91 -6.50 18.51
CA THR A 45 1.47 -7.65 17.82
C THR A 45 2.92 -7.35 17.45
N ARG A 46 3.70 -8.41 17.26
CA ARG A 46 5.10 -8.29 16.81
C ARG A 46 5.22 -7.45 15.54
N ALA A 47 4.34 -7.65 14.57
CA ALA A 47 4.36 -6.89 13.32
C ALA A 47 4.08 -5.40 13.54
N TYR A 48 3.08 -5.06 14.36
CA TYR A 48 2.77 -3.66 14.67
C TYR A 48 3.98 -2.97 15.33
N ALA A 49 4.55 -3.59 16.36
CA ALA A 49 5.68 -3.02 17.09
C ALA A 49 6.91 -2.78 16.19
N LEU A 50 7.14 -3.65 15.20
CA LEU A 50 8.27 -3.54 14.27
C LEU A 50 8.16 -2.35 13.32
N TYR A 51 6.96 -1.99 12.89
CA TYR A 51 6.76 -0.98 11.84
C TYR A 51 6.04 0.28 12.30
N PHE A 52 5.43 0.30 13.48
CA PHE A 52 4.77 1.49 14.03
C PHE A 52 5.19 1.81 15.47
N GLY A 53 6.12 1.03 16.04
CA GLY A 53 6.68 1.25 17.35
C GLY A 53 5.74 0.83 18.49
N ALA A 54 6.01 1.33 19.69
CA ALA A 54 5.19 1.02 20.86
C ALA A 54 3.71 1.41 20.64
N PHE A 55 2.82 0.58 21.19
CA PHE A 55 1.38 0.82 21.09
C PHE A 55 1.05 2.21 21.64
N ASP A 56 0.27 2.93 20.87
CA ASP A 56 -0.38 4.17 21.26
C ASP A 56 -1.73 4.19 20.56
N LYS A 57 -2.77 4.58 21.30
CA LYS A 57 -4.14 4.49 20.79
C LYS A 57 -4.38 5.37 19.57
N ALA A 58 -3.79 6.57 19.52
CA ALA A 58 -3.96 7.48 18.40
C ALA A 58 -3.23 6.97 17.14
N ARG A 59 -1.98 6.52 17.30
CA ARG A 59 -1.20 5.87 16.23
C ARG A 59 -1.88 4.62 15.71
N TRP A 60 -2.35 3.75 16.60
CA TRP A 60 -3.07 2.53 16.22
C TRP A 60 -4.36 2.85 15.44
N THR A 61 -5.13 3.84 15.91
CA THR A 61 -6.36 4.30 15.22
C THR A 61 -6.03 4.77 13.81
N ARG A 62 -4.95 5.54 13.64
CA ARG A 62 -4.47 5.98 12.32
C ARG A 62 -4.11 4.79 11.44
N VAL A 63 -3.30 3.86 11.94
CA VAL A 63 -2.88 2.66 11.19
C VAL A 63 -4.09 1.83 10.72
N VAL A 64 -5.03 1.52 11.62
CA VAL A 64 -6.24 0.75 11.26
C VAL A 64 -7.10 1.49 10.25
N THR A 65 -7.21 2.82 10.37
CA THR A 65 -7.96 3.64 9.41
C THR A 65 -7.31 3.60 8.03
N THR A 66 -5.99 3.80 7.95
CA THR A 66 -5.24 3.72 6.69
C THR A 66 -5.37 2.34 6.05
N LEU A 67 -5.15 1.25 6.80
CA LEU A 67 -5.24 -0.11 6.29
C LEU A 67 -6.66 -0.45 5.79
N SER A 68 -7.69 0.00 6.49
CA SER A 68 -9.09 -0.19 6.06
C SER A 68 -9.38 0.59 4.77
N ALA A 69 -8.78 1.78 4.61
CA ALA A 69 -8.93 2.57 3.39
C ALA A 69 -8.15 1.95 2.21
N ILE A 70 -6.98 1.36 2.45
CA ILE A 70 -6.22 0.57 1.45
C ILE A 70 -7.07 -0.62 0.97
N ASP A 71 -7.61 -1.41 1.90
CA ASP A 71 -8.47 -2.56 1.61
C ASP A 71 -9.69 -2.17 0.74
N PHE A 72 -10.36 -1.08 1.13
CA PHE A 72 -11.45 -0.53 0.35
C PHE A 72 -11.01 -0.09 -1.05
N ALA A 73 -9.88 0.62 -1.17
CA ALA A 73 -9.43 1.17 -2.44
C ALA A 73 -9.02 0.10 -3.44
N ILE A 74 -8.32 -0.93 -2.97
CA ILE A 74 -7.98 -2.12 -3.74
C ILE A 74 -9.24 -2.87 -4.19
N SER A 75 -10.27 -2.92 -3.34
CA SER A 75 -11.48 -3.70 -3.62
C SER A 75 -12.56 -2.95 -4.40
N SER A 76 -12.52 -1.62 -4.49
CA SER A 76 -13.68 -0.85 -4.97
C SER A 76 -13.44 0.54 -5.59
N ALA A 77 -12.27 1.18 -5.42
CA ALA A 77 -12.10 2.62 -5.73
C ALA A 77 -11.82 2.98 -7.20
N GLY A 78 -11.79 2.01 -8.12
CA GLY A 78 -11.66 2.32 -9.56
C GLY A 78 -10.41 3.11 -9.94
N VAL A 79 -9.24 2.67 -9.47
CA VAL A 79 -7.91 3.23 -9.82
C VAL A 79 -7.56 2.97 -11.28
N THR A 80 -6.95 3.96 -11.94
CA THR A 80 -6.33 3.83 -13.27
C THR A 80 -4.85 3.53 -13.13
N PHE A 81 -4.42 2.37 -13.59
CA PHE A 81 -3.02 1.98 -13.65
C PHE A 81 -2.45 2.33 -15.03
N VAL A 82 -1.37 3.12 -15.04
CA VAL A 82 -0.72 3.58 -16.27
C VAL A 82 0.69 3.03 -16.31
N ARG A 83 0.97 2.13 -17.23
CA ARG A 83 2.33 1.62 -17.43
C ARG A 83 3.21 2.70 -18.07
N VAL A 84 4.42 2.88 -17.54
CA VAL A 84 5.40 3.89 -17.98
C VAL A 84 6.72 3.21 -18.30
N TYR A 85 7.20 3.33 -19.54
CA TYR A 85 8.42 2.67 -20.03
C TYR A 85 9.64 3.59 -20.13
N THR A 86 9.45 4.91 -20.03
CA THR A 86 10.54 5.89 -20.16
C THR A 86 10.42 7.01 -19.13
N GLY A 87 11.55 7.66 -18.85
CA GLY A 87 11.63 8.77 -17.90
C GLY A 87 11.68 8.35 -16.42
N LYS A 88 11.52 9.32 -15.52
CA LYS A 88 11.74 9.14 -14.06
C LYS A 88 10.86 8.05 -13.43
N GLY A 89 9.67 7.77 -13.97
CA GLY A 89 8.75 6.75 -13.46
C GLY A 89 8.94 5.35 -14.06
N ALA A 90 9.87 5.16 -15.00
CA ALA A 90 10.11 3.84 -15.59
C ALA A 90 11.00 2.95 -14.73
N GLN A 91 11.84 3.55 -13.87
CA GLN A 91 12.78 2.86 -12.99
C GLN A 91 12.31 2.85 -11.53
N CYS A 92 11.00 2.86 -11.31
CA CYS A 92 10.40 2.67 -9.99
C CYS A 92 9.40 1.53 -10.04
N CYS A 93 9.04 0.96 -8.89
CA CYS A 93 8.00 -0.07 -8.88
C CYS A 93 6.66 0.54 -9.29
N ALA A 94 6.25 1.59 -8.59
CA ALA A 94 5.10 2.38 -8.96
C ALA A 94 5.26 3.81 -8.41
N ALA A 95 4.31 4.67 -8.73
CA ALA A 95 4.16 5.96 -8.08
C ALA A 95 2.72 6.43 -8.20
N THR A 96 2.16 6.91 -7.09
CA THR A 96 0.79 7.43 -7.05
C THR A 96 0.79 8.94 -7.22
N ASN A 97 -0.01 9.43 -8.16
CA ASN A 97 -0.24 10.86 -8.31
C ASN A 97 -1.63 11.20 -7.75
N ALA A 98 -1.69 12.23 -6.89
CA ALA A 98 -2.97 12.80 -6.49
C ALA A 98 -3.75 13.26 -7.72
N PRO A 99 -5.08 13.11 -7.74
CA PRO A 99 -5.87 13.94 -8.63
C PRO A 99 -5.60 15.42 -8.30
N TYR A 100 -5.46 16.25 -9.34
CA TYR A 100 -5.09 17.67 -9.26
C TYR A 100 -5.65 18.37 -8.00
N GLY A 101 -4.77 18.76 -7.09
CA GLY A 101 -4.97 19.98 -6.32
C GLY A 101 -5.19 19.91 -4.80
N ARG A 102 -5.32 18.75 -4.13
CA ARG A 102 -5.17 18.62 -2.65
C ARG A 102 -5.45 17.21 -2.11
N TRP A 103 -4.39 16.47 -1.77
CA TRP A 103 -4.46 15.30 -0.88
C TRP A 103 -5.03 15.62 0.51
N LYS A 104 -4.79 16.84 0.97
CA LYS A 104 -4.85 17.28 2.37
C LYS A 104 -6.28 17.32 2.94
N ASP A 105 -7.29 17.30 2.06
CA ASP A 105 -8.67 17.60 2.40
C ASP A 105 -9.64 16.44 2.07
N GLN A 106 -9.14 15.29 1.59
CA GLN A 106 -10.00 14.16 1.19
C GLN A 106 -10.08 13.10 2.31
N THR A 107 -11.30 12.81 2.76
CA THR A 107 -11.60 11.70 3.68
C THR A 107 -11.76 10.38 2.90
N PRO A 108 -11.65 9.20 3.54
CA PRO A 108 -12.02 7.92 2.92
C PRO A 108 -13.39 7.92 2.24
N GLY A 109 -14.37 8.61 2.83
CA GLY A 109 -15.70 8.80 2.21
C GLY A 109 -15.65 9.64 0.94
N MET A 110 -14.83 10.69 0.89
CA MET A 110 -14.67 11.53 -0.30
C MET A 110 -13.95 10.82 -1.44
N MET A 111 -13.04 9.89 -1.12
CA MET A 111 -12.41 9.05 -2.13
C MET A 111 -13.36 8.01 -2.70
N ALA A 112 -14.16 7.38 -1.83
CA ALA A 112 -15.24 6.48 -2.25
C ALA A 112 -16.25 7.21 -3.15
N ASP A 113 -16.64 8.43 -2.79
CA ASP A 113 -17.54 9.28 -3.57
C ASP A 113 -16.92 9.73 -4.91
N SER A 114 -15.64 10.13 -4.92
CA SER A 114 -14.94 10.58 -6.13
C SER A 114 -14.71 9.43 -7.11
N ALA A 115 -14.38 8.24 -6.60
CA ALA A 115 -14.31 7.00 -7.35
C ALA A 115 -15.67 6.66 -7.97
N HIS A 116 -16.76 6.77 -7.19
CA HIS A 116 -18.12 6.51 -7.67
C HIS A 116 -18.57 7.51 -8.73
N LYS A 117 -18.22 8.79 -8.57
CA LYS A 117 -18.60 9.88 -9.48
C LYS A 117 -17.72 10.00 -10.73
N ARG A 118 -16.63 9.21 -10.86
CA ARG A 118 -15.63 9.29 -11.94
C ARG A 118 -15.03 10.70 -12.16
N GLN A 119 -15.15 11.59 -11.18
CA GLN A 119 -14.79 13.01 -11.33
C GLN A 119 -13.28 13.26 -11.22
N HIS A 120 -12.56 12.37 -10.53
CA HIS A 120 -11.12 12.47 -10.31
C HIS A 120 -10.52 11.07 -10.45
N GLY A 121 -9.87 10.78 -11.57
CA GLY A 121 -9.21 9.51 -11.77
C GLY A 121 -7.98 9.41 -10.88
N TYR A 122 -8.03 8.55 -9.88
CA TYR A 122 -6.84 8.11 -9.14
C TYR A 122 -5.90 7.40 -10.12
N VAL A 123 -4.68 7.91 -10.28
CA VAL A 123 -3.70 7.36 -11.22
C VAL A 123 -2.47 6.85 -10.46
N MET A 124 -2.14 5.58 -10.70
CA MET A 124 -0.89 4.98 -10.27
C MET A 124 -0.08 4.64 -11.51
N THR A 125 1.13 5.17 -11.60
CA THR A 125 2.08 4.79 -12.65
C THR A 125 2.83 3.53 -12.26
N VAL A 126 3.09 2.66 -13.23
CA VAL A 126 3.77 1.37 -13.04
C VAL A 126 5.07 1.38 -13.85
N GLY A 127 6.21 1.22 -13.18
CA GLY A 127 7.52 1.13 -13.84
C GLY A 127 8.00 -0.32 -13.97
N ASP A 128 9.24 -0.47 -14.45
CA ASP A 128 9.85 -1.76 -14.77
C ASP A 128 10.21 -2.55 -13.50
N ASP A 129 10.63 -1.85 -12.44
CA ASP A 129 11.06 -2.49 -11.18
C ASP A 129 9.92 -3.26 -10.51
N PHE A 130 8.65 -2.96 -10.80
CA PHE A 130 7.54 -3.77 -10.29
C PHE A 130 7.61 -5.24 -10.74
N TYR A 131 8.19 -5.48 -11.92
CA TYR A 131 8.28 -6.79 -12.54
C TYR A 131 9.60 -7.50 -12.26
N THR A 132 10.53 -6.86 -11.56
CA THR A 132 11.89 -7.38 -11.35
C THR A 132 12.39 -7.22 -9.91
N ALA A 133 11.75 -6.40 -9.09
CA ALA A 133 12.19 -6.09 -7.74
C ALA A 133 12.22 -7.33 -6.83
N ASP A 134 13.27 -7.41 -6.03
CA ASP A 134 13.52 -8.44 -5.02
C ASP A 134 13.71 -7.84 -3.61
N ASN A 135 13.34 -6.56 -3.44
CA ASN A 135 13.49 -5.78 -2.20
C ASN A 135 12.49 -6.17 -1.08
N SER A 136 11.95 -7.38 -1.13
CA SER A 136 11.03 -7.97 -0.15
C SER A 136 11.76 -8.64 1.02
N ILE A 137 11.07 -8.79 2.14
CA ILE A 137 11.47 -9.53 3.34
C ILE A 137 11.85 -10.97 3.01
N ASP A 138 11.09 -11.63 2.13
CA ASP A 138 11.34 -13.02 1.72
C ASP A 138 12.06 -13.16 0.37
N ARG A 139 12.50 -12.04 -0.22
CA ARG A 139 13.19 -11.95 -1.53
C ARG A 139 12.42 -12.57 -2.69
N THR A 140 11.09 -12.61 -2.60
CA THR A 140 10.23 -12.99 -3.72
C THR A 140 9.62 -11.76 -4.39
N ILE A 141 9.47 -11.84 -5.71
CA ILE A 141 8.80 -10.79 -6.50
C ILE A 141 7.35 -10.59 -6.07
N LYS A 142 6.63 -11.67 -5.70
CA LYS A 142 5.23 -11.56 -5.27
C LYS A 142 5.09 -10.72 -4.00
N SER A 143 5.98 -10.93 -3.03
CA SER A 143 5.99 -10.13 -1.80
C SER A 143 6.40 -8.68 -2.08
N ALA A 144 7.34 -8.45 -3.00
CA ALA A 144 7.75 -7.10 -3.40
C ALA A 144 6.60 -6.33 -4.10
N GLN A 145 5.85 -7.01 -4.97
CA GLN A 145 4.66 -6.46 -5.62
C GLN A 145 3.55 -6.16 -4.60
N PHE A 146 3.32 -7.06 -3.65
CA PHE A 146 2.34 -6.85 -2.57
C PHE A 146 2.70 -5.65 -1.70
N ASN A 147 3.98 -5.54 -1.32
CA ASN A 147 4.53 -4.40 -0.60
C ASN A 147 4.31 -3.10 -1.39
N THR A 148 4.72 -3.08 -2.66
CA THR A 148 4.55 -1.91 -3.55
C THR A 148 3.10 -1.46 -3.59
N LEU A 149 2.15 -2.38 -3.77
CA LEU A 149 0.73 -2.01 -3.79
C LEU A 149 0.31 -1.38 -2.47
N CYS A 150 0.64 -1.98 -1.33
CA CYS A 150 0.26 -1.42 -0.02
C CYS A 150 0.91 -0.06 0.25
N HIS A 151 2.18 0.10 -0.14
CA HIS A 151 2.92 1.37 -0.09
C HIS A 151 2.17 2.45 -0.89
N GLU A 152 1.92 2.19 -2.17
CA GLU A 152 1.32 3.18 -3.07
C GLU A 152 -0.14 3.49 -2.74
N PHE A 153 -0.92 2.47 -2.37
CA PHE A 153 -2.28 2.70 -1.91
C PHE A 153 -2.31 3.50 -0.60
N SER A 154 -1.27 3.43 0.24
CA SER A 154 -1.22 4.28 1.44
C SER A 154 -1.06 5.77 1.10
N HIS A 155 -0.26 6.11 0.09
CA HIS A 155 -0.22 7.47 -0.46
C HIS A 155 -1.61 7.84 -0.96
N LEU A 156 -2.21 6.92 -1.72
CA LEU A 156 -3.50 7.10 -2.37
C LEU A 156 -4.63 7.39 -1.39
N VAL A 157 -4.60 6.79 -0.21
CA VAL A 157 -5.78 6.79 0.67
C VAL A 157 -5.59 7.57 1.96
N SER A 158 -4.36 7.93 2.28
CA SER A 158 -4.05 8.53 3.58
C SER A 158 -2.91 9.54 3.51
N ASN A 159 -2.43 9.90 2.32
CA ASN A 159 -1.38 10.90 2.11
C ASN A 159 -0.19 10.64 3.05
N THR A 160 0.29 9.40 3.03
CA THR A 160 1.59 9.06 3.62
C THR A 160 2.72 9.71 2.82
N ASP A 161 3.87 9.88 3.45
CA ASP A 161 5.10 10.40 2.87
C ASP A 161 6.15 9.29 2.74
N ASP A 162 7.29 9.60 2.10
CA ASP A 162 8.46 8.72 1.94
C ASP A 162 9.71 9.24 2.68
N PRO A 163 9.70 9.29 4.03
CA PRO A 163 10.86 9.76 4.79
C PRO A 163 12.03 8.76 4.76
N VAL A 164 11.79 7.49 4.42
CA VAL A 164 12.77 6.40 4.37
C VAL A 164 12.37 5.37 3.33
N TYR A 165 13.35 4.58 2.84
CA TYR A 165 13.11 3.42 1.97
C TYR A 165 13.80 2.16 2.51
N GLY A 166 13.15 1.01 2.35
CA GLY A 166 13.64 -0.30 2.76
C GLY A 166 13.27 -0.71 4.20
N ASN A 167 13.23 -2.02 4.42
CA ASN A 167 12.80 -2.66 5.68
C ASN A 167 13.61 -2.18 6.90
N ILE A 168 14.94 -2.13 6.76
CA ILE A 168 15.84 -1.72 7.85
C ILE A 168 15.53 -0.29 8.30
N GLN A 169 15.40 0.64 7.36
CA GLN A 169 15.15 2.05 7.68
C GLN A 169 13.72 2.26 8.20
N SER A 170 12.74 1.53 7.68
CA SER A 170 11.35 1.56 8.17
C SER A 170 11.27 1.14 9.64
N ARG A 171 11.97 0.06 10.02
CA ARG A 171 12.04 -0.39 11.42
C ARG A 171 12.79 0.60 12.31
N ALA A 172 13.87 1.18 11.81
CA ALA A 172 14.60 2.22 12.54
C ALA A 172 13.73 3.47 12.76
N LEU A 173 12.92 3.85 11.77
CA LEU A 173 11.96 4.95 11.87
C LEU A 173 10.88 4.65 12.92
N ALA A 174 10.35 3.43 12.95
CA ALA A 174 9.36 3.02 13.95
C ALA A 174 9.89 3.10 15.40
N ILE A 175 11.17 2.78 15.60
CA ILE A 175 11.84 2.87 16.91
C ILE A 175 12.10 4.34 17.29
N GLY A 176 12.70 5.12 16.39
CA GLY A 176 13.16 6.46 16.71
C GLY A 176 12.10 7.56 16.60
N LYS A 177 11.13 7.38 15.71
CA LYS A 177 10.12 8.40 15.33
C LYS A 177 8.77 7.73 14.97
N PRO A 178 8.08 7.09 15.93
CA PRO A 178 6.86 6.33 15.65
C PRO A 178 5.72 7.19 15.05
N ASP A 179 5.65 8.48 15.37
CA ASP A 179 4.66 9.39 14.77
C ASP A 179 4.95 9.66 13.28
N THR A 180 6.22 9.65 12.88
CA THR A 180 6.61 9.69 11.46
C THR A 180 6.37 8.34 10.79
N ALA A 181 6.59 7.23 11.50
CA ALA A 181 6.38 5.88 10.96
C ALA A 181 4.91 5.62 10.57
N VAL A 182 3.93 6.08 11.35
CA VAL A 182 2.50 5.95 10.98
C VAL A 182 2.07 6.87 9.84
N ALA A 183 2.95 7.76 9.39
CA ALA A 183 2.80 8.60 8.21
C ALA A 183 3.72 8.16 7.05
N CYS A 184 4.51 7.10 7.20
CA CYS A 184 5.46 6.63 6.20
C CYS A 184 4.84 5.50 5.35
N ALA A 185 4.80 5.66 4.03
CA ALA A 185 4.23 4.65 3.12
C ALA A 185 4.99 3.32 3.20
N GLU A 186 6.32 3.40 3.30
CA GLU A 186 7.21 2.25 3.40
C GLU A 186 6.92 1.39 4.64
N ASN A 187 6.55 2.01 5.77
CA ASN A 187 6.15 1.27 6.97
C ASN A 187 4.85 0.48 6.77
N TYR A 188 3.89 1.01 6.02
CA TYR A 188 2.69 0.24 5.64
C TYR A 188 3.02 -0.88 4.67
N GLY A 189 3.86 -0.62 3.65
CA GLY A 189 4.35 -1.63 2.70
C GLY A 189 4.91 -2.86 3.41
N PHE A 190 5.90 -2.66 4.29
CA PHE A 190 6.55 -3.77 5.00
C PHE A 190 5.71 -4.39 6.13
N TYR A 191 4.84 -3.63 6.79
CA TYR A 191 3.88 -4.22 7.74
C TYR A 191 2.94 -5.19 7.04
N CYS A 192 2.36 -4.76 5.91
CA CYS A 192 1.47 -5.58 5.10
C CYS A 192 2.21 -6.79 4.52
N GLU A 193 3.44 -6.61 4.04
CA GLU A 193 4.27 -7.70 3.52
C GLU A 193 4.60 -8.75 4.58
N MET A 194 4.98 -8.32 5.80
CA MET A 194 5.27 -9.26 6.90
C MET A 194 4.07 -10.18 7.15
N LEU A 195 2.88 -9.61 7.28
CA LEU A 195 1.66 -10.39 7.50
C LEU A 195 1.26 -11.24 6.28
N TYR A 196 1.44 -10.73 5.05
CA TYR A 196 1.24 -11.52 3.83
C TYR A 196 2.10 -12.79 3.84
N THR A 197 3.39 -12.66 4.15
CA THR A 197 4.30 -13.81 4.20
C THR A 197 3.95 -14.78 5.33
N GLU A 198 3.53 -14.29 6.49
CA GLU A 198 3.09 -15.12 7.61
C GLU A 198 1.80 -15.88 7.26
N PHE A 199 0.80 -15.21 6.71
CA PHE A 199 -0.46 -15.83 6.32
C PHE A 199 -0.30 -16.87 5.22
N LYS A 200 0.56 -16.64 4.23
CA LYS A 200 0.86 -17.63 3.20
C LYS A 200 1.50 -18.91 3.73
N ARG A 201 2.25 -18.84 4.83
CA ARG A 201 2.85 -20.02 5.46
C ARG A 201 1.83 -20.85 6.25
N LEU A 202 0.70 -20.25 6.64
CA LEU A 202 -0.31 -20.89 7.48
C LEU A 202 -1.47 -21.53 6.69
N GLY A 203 -1.59 -21.25 5.38
CA GLY A 203 -2.70 -21.69 4.53
C GLY A 203 -3.86 -20.70 4.54
#